data_AF-A0A662Q1W7-F1
#
_entry.id   AF-A0A662Q1W7-F1
#
_cell.length_a   1.000
_cell.length_b   1.000
_cell.length_c   1.000
_cell.angle_alpha   90.00
_cell.angle_beta   90.00
_cell.angle_gamma   90.00
#
_symmetry.space_group_name_H-M   'P 1'
#
loop_
_entity.id
_entity.type
_entity.pdbx_description
1 polymer ?
#
loop_
_entity_poly.entity_id
_entity_poly.type
_entity_poly.pdbx_seq_one_letter_code
_entity_poly.pdbx_strand_id
1 'polypeptide(L)'
;MDVLNGNLSVDLTALSSLEAFILARIESFKSIYFHKVARAVQIMLLKAMELAKDEIPLVNFSNIDEYLSLDDYTVWTMLRKVEKSNEIIKKLERRQLLKAAYNRTFYVRDETVSSIFTNEKVREKIEEEIAEQANVDRENVIIDVPTLPSVPYRHSIEMEPMKIPVFYRTKEGTKVPVNLRDASQLIDALRGFMNIIRVYTWEPYREQVAKAAESIIGAPPYSAKISY
;
A
#
# COMPACT_ATOMS: atom_id res chain seq x y z
N MET A 1 24.22 17.30 1.97
CA MET A 1 24.18 16.28 0.89
C MET A 1 25.24 16.64 -0.13
N ASP A 2 25.80 15.65 -0.83
CA ASP A 2 26.79 15.84 -1.88
C ASP A 2 26.82 14.59 -2.79
N VAL A 3 27.54 14.63 -3.91
CA VAL A 3 27.74 13.47 -4.78
C VAL A 3 28.96 12.67 -4.31
N LEU A 4 28.79 11.35 -4.17
CA LEU A 4 29.86 10.38 -3.93
C LEU A 4 29.66 9.19 -4.87
N ASN A 5 30.69 8.84 -5.65
CA ASN A 5 30.65 7.74 -6.62
C ASN A 5 29.43 7.81 -7.56
N GLY A 6 29.09 9.01 -8.05
CA GLY A 6 27.93 9.23 -8.93
C GLY A 6 26.57 9.17 -8.23
N ASN A 7 26.51 8.96 -6.92
CA ASN A 7 25.27 8.88 -6.15
C ASN A 7 25.06 10.10 -5.26
N LEU A 8 23.83 10.61 -5.23
CA LEU A 8 23.42 11.57 -4.21
C LEU A 8 23.55 10.91 -2.83
N SER A 9 24.38 11.49 -1.97
CA SER A 9 24.74 10.92 -0.68
C SER A 9 24.56 11.93 0.45
N VAL A 10 24.23 11.42 1.64
CA VAL A 10 24.01 12.25 2.83
C VAL A 10 25.28 12.31 3.66
N ASP A 11 25.66 13.53 4.03
CA ASP A 11 26.77 13.74 4.98
C ASP A 11 26.28 13.36 6.38
N LEU A 12 27.03 12.54 7.12
CA LEU A 12 26.64 12.05 8.45
C LEU A 12 26.45 13.17 9.47
N THR A 13 26.98 14.37 9.22
CA THR A 13 26.63 15.57 10.01
C THR A 13 25.12 15.88 10.00
N ALA A 14 24.38 15.40 9.00
CA ALA A 14 22.93 15.55 8.89
C ALA A 14 22.14 14.29 9.30
N LEU A 15 22.76 13.35 10.04
CA LEU A 15 22.13 12.08 10.40
C LEU A 15 20.79 12.25 11.12
N SER A 16 20.70 13.15 12.11
CA SER A 16 19.44 13.39 12.84
C SER A 16 18.32 13.90 11.93
N SER A 17 18.64 14.72 10.92
CA SER A 17 17.67 15.15 9.92
C SER A 17 17.22 14.00 9.01
N LEU A 18 18.14 13.11 8.65
CA LEU A 18 17.82 11.91 7.87
C LEU A 18 16.90 10.95 8.65
N GLU A 19 17.16 10.74 9.93
CA GLU A 19 16.33 9.94 10.83
C GLU A 19 14.91 10.51 10.94
N ALA A 20 14.79 11.82 11.21
CA ALA A 20 13.50 12.50 11.28
C ALA A 20 12.73 12.41 9.96
N PHE A 21 13.42 12.55 8.83
CA PHE A 21 12.81 12.41 7.50
C PHE A 21 12.25 10.99 7.27
N ILE A 22 13.01 9.94 7.61
CA ILE A 22 12.55 8.55 7.45
C ILE A 22 11.35 8.28 8.35
N LEU A 23 11.39 8.74 9.60
CA LEU A 23 10.27 8.59 10.54
C LEU A 23 9.01 9.28 10.02
N ALA A 24 9.12 10.55 9.58
CA ALA A 24 8.01 11.30 9.00
C ALA A 24 7.41 10.61 7.77
N ARG A 25 8.25 10.00 6.93
CA ARG A 25 7.80 9.24 5.76
C ARG A 25 7.00 8.01 6.17
N ILE A 26 7.50 7.21 7.14
CA ILE A 26 6.80 6.02 7.63
C ILE A 26 5.44 6.37 8.21
N GLU A 27 5.37 7.43 9.02
CA GLU A 27 4.10 7.92 9.58
C GLU A 27 3.16 8.41 8.49
N SER A 28 3.65 9.08 7.44
CA SER A 28 2.83 9.47 6.28
C SER A 28 2.27 8.27 5.53
N PHE A 29 3.05 7.20 5.33
CA PHE A 29 2.57 5.94 4.75
C PHE A 29 1.47 5.31 5.58
N LYS A 30 1.63 5.27 6.90
CA LYS A 30 0.65 4.68 7.80
C LYS A 30 -0.65 5.50 7.87
N SER A 31 -0.54 6.82 8.01
CA SER A 31 -1.67 7.71 8.32
C SER A 31 -2.39 8.25 7.10
N ILE A 32 -1.71 8.39 5.95
CA ILE A 32 -2.27 9.00 4.73
C ILE A 32 -2.39 7.96 3.62
N TYR A 33 -1.28 7.42 3.13
CA TYR A 33 -1.27 6.58 1.91
C TYR A 33 -1.97 5.23 2.11
N PHE A 34 -1.76 4.60 3.27
CA PHE A 34 -2.46 3.38 3.68
C PHE A 34 -3.62 3.65 4.63
N HIS A 35 -4.21 4.84 4.61
CA HIS A 35 -5.41 5.10 5.40
C HIS A 35 -6.55 4.19 4.93
N LYS A 36 -7.15 3.44 5.86
CA LYS A 36 -8.12 2.38 5.53
C LYS A 36 -9.31 2.87 4.68
N VAL A 37 -9.77 4.11 4.89
CA VAL A 37 -10.89 4.70 4.15
C VAL A 37 -10.47 5.13 2.74
N ALA A 38 -9.26 5.67 2.59
CA ALA A 38 -8.72 6.05 1.28
C ALA A 38 -8.52 4.79 0.41
N ARG A 39 -7.98 3.72 1.02
CA ARG A 39 -7.86 2.40 0.38
C ARG A 39 -9.22 1.81 -0.02
N ALA A 40 -10.24 1.92 0.83
CA ALA A 40 -11.60 1.49 0.46
C ALA A 40 -12.12 2.19 -0.82
N VAL A 41 -11.92 3.51 -0.93
CA VAL A 41 -12.28 4.27 -2.14
C VAL A 41 -11.49 3.79 -3.35
N GLN A 42 -10.19 3.59 -3.21
CA GLN A 42 -9.33 3.12 -4.29
C GLN A 42 -9.74 1.73 -4.78
N ILE A 43 -10.04 0.79 -3.87
CA ILE A 43 -10.52 -0.55 -4.19
C ILE A 43 -11.85 -0.47 -4.96
N MET A 44 -12.79 0.36 -4.47
CA MET A 44 -14.07 0.56 -5.15
C MET A 44 -13.87 1.14 -6.55
N LEU A 45 -13.02 2.15 -6.71
CA LEU A 45 -12.75 2.75 -8.02
C LEU A 45 -12.09 1.74 -8.97
N LEU A 46 -11.11 0.97 -8.50
CA LEU A 46 -10.49 -0.11 -9.29
C LEU A 46 -11.52 -1.15 -9.73
N LYS A 47 -12.42 -1.58 -8.83
CA LYS A 47 -13.50 -2.51 -9.18
C LYS A 47 -14.45 -1.90 -10.22
N ALA A 48 -14.78 -0.62 -10.11
CA ALA A 48 -15.59 0.08 -11.12
C ALA A 48 -14.88 0.13 -12.48
N MET A 49 -13.58 0.42 -12.51
CA MET A 49 -12.78 0.43 -13.73
C MET A 49 -12.69 -0.96 -14.37
N GLU A 50 -12.46 -1.99 -13.57
CA GLU A 50 -12.39 -3.38 -14.03
C GLU A 50 -13.72 -3.84 -14.67
N LEU A 51 -14.85 -3.48 -14.04
CA LEU A 51 -16.19 -3.79 -14.56
C LEU A 51 -16.54 -3.03 -15.86
N ALA A 52 -15.87 -1.91 -16.12
CA ALA A 52 -16.12 -1.05 -17.27
C ALA A 52 -15.09 -1.20 -18.41
N LYS A 53 -13.98 -1.92 -18.18
CA LYS A 53 -12.82 -1.97 -19.08
C LYS A 53 -13.15 -2.43 -20.51
N ASP A 54 -14.16 -3.27 -20.67
CA ASP A 54 -14.57 -3.82 -21.98
C ASP A 54 -15.55 -2.89 -22.73
N GLU A 55 -16.10 -1.89 -22.05
CA GLU A 55 -17.10 -0.94 -22.59
C GLU A 55 -16.52 0.46 -22.83
N ILE A 56 -15.45 0.83 -22.13
CA ILE A 56 -14.80 2.14 -22.24
C ILE A 56 -13.27 2.04 -22.32
N PRO A 57 -12.60 2.90 -23.13
CA PRO A 57 -11.16 2.87 -23.29
C PRO A 57 -10.46 3.50 -22.07
N LEU A 58 -10.18 2.69 -21.05
CA LEU A 58 -9.49 3.14 -19.82
C LEU A 58 -7.96 2.95 -19.87
N VAL A 59 -7.47 2.03 -20.69
CA VAL A 59 -6.04 1.63 -20.72
C VAL A 59 -5.49 1.36 -22.12
N ASN A 60 -6.36 1.24 -23.13
CA ASN A 60 -5.99 0.93 -24.52
C ASN A 60 -6.20 2.17 -25.39
N PHE A 61 -5.22 3.08 -25.36
CA PHE A 61 -5.27 4.34 -26.11
C PHE A 61 -4.64 4.18 -27.50
N SER A 62 -5.29 4.74 -28.52
CA SER A 62 -4.78 4.73 -29.90
C SER A 62 -3.82 5.89 -30.17
N ASN A 63 -3.89 6.98 -29.38
CA ASN A 63 -3.05 8.16 -29.51
C ASN A 63 -2.93 8.90 -28.15
N ILE A 64 -2.04 9.91 -28.10
CA ILE A 64 -1.79 10.68 -26.87
C ILE A 64 -2.97 11.58 -26.47
N ASP A 65 -3.74 12.08 -27.44
CA ASP A 65 -4.86 12.98 -27.17
C ASP A 65 -5.98 12.26 -26.41
N GLU A 66 -6.21 10.97 -26.68
CA GLU A 66 -7.12 10.12 -25.91
C GLU A 66 -6.71 10.06 -24.43
N TYR A 67 -5.43 9.83 -24.14
CA TYR A 67 -4.93 9.82 -22.76
C TYR A 67 -5.06 11.21 -22.10
N LEU A 68 -4.69 12.28 -22.82
CA LEU A 68 -4.76 13.65 -22.31
C LEU A 68 -6.20 14.15 -22.11
N SER A 69 -7.18 13.51 -22.75
CA SER A 69 -8.60 13.78 -22.53
C SER A 69 -9.13 13.18 -21.22
N LEU A 70 -8.36 12.30 -20.56
CA LEU A 70 -8.73 11.70 -19.28
C LEU A 70 -8.25 12.56 -18.11
N ASP A 71 -9.22 12.92 -17.27
CA ASP A 71 -9.09 13.58 -15.99
C ASP A 71 -10.09 12.99 -15.00
N ASP A 72 -10.09 13.49 -13.76
CA ASP A 72 -10.98 12.99 -12.72
C ASP A 72 -12.47 13.06 -13.13
N TYR A 73 -12.91 14.13 -13.79
CA TYR A 73 -14.31 14.34 -14.14
C TYR A 73 -14.77 13.47 -15.31
N THR A 74 -13.94 13.35 -16.33
CA THR A 74 -14.19 12.55 -17.53
C THR A 74 -14.23 11.07 -17.17
N VAL A 75 -13.23 10.55 -16.44
CA VAL A 75 -13.20 9.16 -15.98
C VAL A 75 -14.40 8.87 -15.08
N TRP A 76 -14.72 9.75 -14.14
CA TRP A 76 -15.89 9.59 -13.27
C TRP A 76 -17.19 9.51 -14.07
N THR A 77 -17.35 10.38 -15.06
CA THR A 77 -18.53 10.42 -15.93
C THR A 77 -18.62 9.18 -16.82
N MET A 78 -17.50 8.69 -17.35
CA MET A 78 -17.45 7.46 -18.14
C MET A 78 -17.88 6.25 -17.30
N LEU A 79 -17.32 6.09 -16.11
CA LEU A 79 -17.67 4.99 -15.19
C LEU A 79 -19.13 5.06 -14.72
N ARG A 80 -19.71 6.27 -14.60
CA ARG A 80 -21.12 6.44 -14.24
C ARG A 80 -22.09 6.01 -15.35
N LYS A 81 -21.66 6.05 -16.62
CA LYS A 81 -22.49 5.70 -17.78
C LYS A 81 -22.55 4.19 -18.04
N VAL A 82 -21.55 3.43 -17.61
CA VAL A 82 -21.51 1.97 -17.75
C VAL A 82 -22.35 1.32 -16.65
N GLU A 83 -23.28 0.43 -17.02
CA GLU A 83 -24.26 -0.17 -16.11
C GLU A 83 -23.60 -0.91 -14.94
N LYS A 84 -22.60 -1.74 -15.24
CA LYS A 84 -21.89 -2.58 -14.26
C LYS A 84 -21.11 -1.78 -13.21
N SER A 85 -20.56 -0.63 -13.58
CA SER A 85 -19.78 0.23 -12.66
C SER A 85 -20.62 1.30 -11.97
N ASN A 86 -21.78 1.67 -12.53
CA ASN A 86 -22.64 2.76 -12.05
C ASN A 86 -23.03 2.61 -10.57
N GLU A 87 -23.32 1.39 -10.10
CA GLU A 87 -23.68 1.18 -8.69
C GLU A 87 -22.52 1.58 -7.75
N ILE A 88 -21.30 1.18 -8.08
CA ILE A 88 -20.12 1.50 -7.29
C ILE A 88 -19.87 3.02 -7.27
N ILE A 89 -19.98 3.68 -8.43
CA ILE A 89 -19.83 5.13 -8.52
C ILE A 89 -20.89 5.87 -7.70
N LYS A 90 -22.17 5.46 -7.75
CA LYS A 90 -23.23 6.04 -6.91
C LYS A 90 -22.97 5.87 -5.42
N LYS A 91 -22.43 4.72 -5.00
CA LYS A 91 -22.03 4.51 -3.60
C LYS A 91 -20.87 5.44 -3.22
N LEU A 92 -19.87 5.61 -4.09
CA LEU A 92 -18.78 6.56 -3.88
C LEU A 92 -19.28 8.00 -3.76
N GLU A 93 -20.19 8.46 -4.64
CA GLU A 93 -20.82 9.79 -4.59
C GLU A 93 -21.52 10.05 -3.23
N ARG A 94 -22.12 9.00 -2.65
CA ARG A 94 -22.82 9.06 -1.35
C ARG A 94 -21.94 8.68 -0.16
N ARG A 95 -20.63 8.46 -0.39
CA ARG A 95 -19.67 7.99 0.62
C ARG A 95 -20.11 6.71 1.34
N GLN A 96 -20.83 5.83 0.65
CA GLN A 96 -21.19 4.49 1.10
C GLN A 96 -20.04 3.53 0.80
N LEU A 97 -19.00 3.59 1.63
CA LEU A 97 -17.73 2.91 1.37
C LEU A 97 -17.68 1.49 1.94
N LEU A 98 -16.84 0.65 1.35
CA LEU A 98 -16.40 -0.60 1.96
C LEU A 98 -15.83 -0.35 3.36
N LYS A 99 -16.04 -1.32 4.25
CA LYS A 99 -15.59 -1.29 5.63
C LYS A 99 -14.45 -2.27 5.82
N ALA A 100 -13.38 -1.81 6.48
CA ALA A 100 -12.33 -2.69 6.96
C ALA A 100 -12.92 -3.52 8.11
N ALA A 101 -13.25 -4.78 7.82
CA ALA A 101 -13.73 -5.76 8.78
C ALA A 101 -12.58 -6.32 9.62
N TYR A 102 -11.40 -6.45 9.00
CA TYR A 102 -10.19 -6.94 9.66
C TYR A 102 -8.98 -6.10 9.26
N ASN A 103 -8.04 -5.92 10.20
CA ASN A 103 -6.79 -5.19 9.99
C ASN A 103 -5.68 -5.82 10.84
N ARG A 104 -4.54 -6.16 10.22
CA ARG A 104 -3.36 -6.67 10.91
C ARG A 104 -2.12 -5.99 10.37
N THR A 105 -1.35 -5.38 11.28
CA THR A 105 -0.04 -4.78 10.97
C THR A 105 1.05 -5.58 11.65
N PHE A 106 2.12 -5.88 10.93
CA PHE A 106 3.28 -6.57 11.47
C PHE A 106 4.55 -6.15 10.72
N TYR A 107 5.68 -6.34 11.41
CA TYR A 107 7.00 -5.88 10.98
C TYR A 107 7.96 -7.05 10.68
N VAL A 108 7.46 -8.29 10.73
CA VAL A 108 8.26 -9.53 10.59
C VAL A 108 7.94 -10.23 9.26
N ARG A 109 8.96 -10.87 8.67
CA ARG A 109 8.80 -11.84 7.57
C ARG A 109 8.18 -13.14 8.10
N ASP A 110 6.88 -13.15 8.30
CA ASP A 110 6.13 -14.40 8.44
C ASP A 110 5.96 -15.00 7.04
N GLU A 111 6.47 -16.21 6.78
CA GLU A 111 6.48 -16.84 5.45
C GLU A 111 5.06 -17.05 4.89
N THR A 112 4.13 -17.48 5.75
CA THR A 112 2.71 -17.65 5.41
C THR A 112 2.13 -16.32 4.93
N VAL A 113 2.45 -15.25 5.65
CA VAL A 113 1.92 -13.93 5.31
C VAL A 113 2.64 -13.31 4.11
N SER A 114 3.92 -13.63 3.91
CA SER A 114 4.70 -13.26 2.71
C SER A 114 4.04 -13.76 1.41
N SER A 115 3.41 -14.93 1.44
CA SER A 115 2.71 -15.47 0.26
C SER A 115 1.47 -14.66 -0.11
N ILE A 116 0.72 -14.14 0.87
CA ILE A 116 -0.46 -13.29 0.66
C ILE A 116 -0.09 -11.98 -0.04
N PHE A 117 1.08 -11.39 0.27
CA PHE A 117 1.54 -10.18 -0.42
C PHE A 117 1.96 -10.44 -1.86
N THR A 118 2.58 -11.59 -2.11
CA THR A 118 3.33 -11.82 -3.35
C THR A 118 2.55 -12.65 -4.38
N ASN A 119 1.55 -13.42 -3.96
CA ASN A 119 0.82 -14.33 -4.82
C ASN A 119 -0.68 -14.04 -4.83
N GLU A 120 -1.17 -13.57 -5.98
CA GLU A 120 -2.58 -13.27 -6.21
C GLU A 120 -3.49 -14.50 -6.01
N LYS A 121 -3.10 -15.68 -6.52
CA LYS A 121 -3.91 -16.90 -6.36
C LYS A 121 -4.08 -17.31 -4.90
N VAL A 122 -3.05 -17.05 -4.07
CA VAL A 122 -3.15 -17.29 -2.62
C VAL A 122 -4.15 -16.31 -1.99
N ARG A 123 -4.15 -15.04 -2.40
CA ARG A 123 -5.14 -14.07 -1.92
C ARG A 123 -6.56 -14.48 -2.31
N GLU A 124 -6.77 -14.84 -3.56
CA GLU A 124 -8.09 -15.27 -4.05
C GLU A 124 -8.62 -16.47 -3.26
N LYS A 125 -7.76 -17.45 -2.98
CA LYS A 125 -8.14 -18.61 -2.15
C LYS A 125 -8.52 -18.22 -0.73
N ILE A 126 -7.80 -17.29 -0.10
CA ILE A 126 -8.12 -16.82 1.25
C ILE A 126 -9.41 -15.99 1.24
N GLU A 127 -9.66 -15.19 0.21
CA GLU A 127 -10.93 -14.48 0.02
C GLU A 127 -12.10 -15.47 -0.08
N GLU A 128 -11.93 -16.57 -0.83
CA GLU A 128 -12.91 -17.66 -0.95
C GLU A 128 -13.17 -18.33 0.39
N GLU A 129 -12.12 -18.74 1.12
CA GLU A 129 -12.25 -19.37 2.44
C GLU A 129 -12.97 -18.46 3.45
N ILE A 130 -12.66 -17.15 3.45
CA ILE A 130 -13.33 -16.16 4.31
C ILE A 130 -14.80 -16.03 3.91
N ALA A 131 -15.10 -15.98 2.61
CA ALA A 131 -16.45 -15.83 2.09
C ALA A 131 -17.33 -17.04 2.44
N GLU A 132 -16.79 -18.26 2.27
CA GLU A 132 -17.44 -19.51 2.65
C GLU A 132 -17.73 -19.56 4.15
N GLN A 133 -16.74 -19.27 5.00
CA GLN A 133 -16.92 -19.28 6.45
C GLN A 133 -17.86 -18.18 6.93
N ALA A 134 -17.89 -17.03 6.25
CA ALA A 134 -18.78 -15.92 6.56
C ALA A 134 -20.17 -16.04 5.90
N ASN A 135 -20.41 -17.06 5.07
CA ASN A 135 -21.65 -17.24 4.29
C ASN A 135 -22.04 -15.97 3.50
N VAL A 136 -21.10 -15.44 2.71
CA VAL A 136 -21.30 -14.31 1.79
C VAL A 136 -20.75 -14.66 0.41
N ASP A 137 -21.19 -13.94 -0.63
CA ASP A 137 -20.55 -14.10 -1.94
C ASP A 137 -19.10 -13.63 -1.88
N ARG A 138 -18.21 -14.35 -2.57
CA ARG A 138 -16.78 -14.04 -2.69
C ARG A 138 -16.52 -12.59 -3.10
N GLU A 139 -17.34 -12.03 -3.97
CA GLU A 139 -17.20 -10.65 -4.46
C GLU A 139 -17.35 -9.57 -3.36
N ASN A 140 -17.89 -9.95 -2.20
CA ASN A 140 -18.07 -9.11 -1.02
C ASN A 140 -16.88 -9.18 -0.06
N VAL A 141 -15.85 -9.99 -0.34
CA VAL A 141 -14.64 -10.11 0.47
C VAL A 141 -13.43 -9.70 -0.37
N ILE A 142 -12.70 -8.68 0.09
CA ILE A 142 -11.55 -8.15 -0.63
C ILE A 142 -10.36 -8.03 0.31
N ILE A 143 -9.26 -8.69 -0.03
CA ILE A 143 -7.99 -8.60 0.70
C ILE A 143 -7.13 -7.51 0.07
N ASP A 144 -6.89 -6.45 0.85
CA ASP A 144 -5.97 -5.37 0.49
C ASP A 144 -4.61 -5.58 1.16
N VAL A 145 -3.56 -5.48 0.35
CA VAL A 145 -2.17 -5.58 0.78
C VAL A 145 -1.31 -4.50 0.11
N PRO A 146 -0.32 -3.91 0.80
CA PRO A 146 0.67 -3.04 0.19
C PRO A 146 1.37 -3.72 -0.99
N THR A 147 1.40 -3.04 -2.12
CA THR A 147 2.14 -3.45 -3.32
C THR A 147 3.53 -2.79 -3.40
N LEU A 148 3.84 -1.86 -2.49
CA LEU A 148 5.11 -1.14 -2.42
C LEU A 148 5.73 -1.22 -1.01
N PRO A 149 7.06 -1.20 -0.90
CA PRO A 149 7.74 -1.09 0.39
C PRO A 149 7.39 0.23 1.09
N SER A 150 7.46 0.24 2.43
CA SER A 150 7.12 1.42 3.23
C SER A 150 8.13 2.59 3.10
N VAL A 151 9.38 2.31 2.66
CA VAL A 151 10.38 3.36 2.35
C VAL A 151 11.07 3.07 1.00
N PRO A 152 10.37 3.11 -0.13
CA PRO A 152 10.99 2.82 -1.42
C PRO A 152 12.16 3.80 -1.67
N TYR A 153 13.38 3.29 -1.63
CA TYR A 153 14.56 3.98 -2.13
C TYR A 153 15.24 3.02 -3.12
N ARG A 154 15.05 3.30 -4.41
CA ARG A 154 15.70 2.57 -5.50
C ARG A 154 16.09 3.62 -6.54
N HIS A 155 17.32 4.09 -6.46
CA HIS A 155 17.85 5.08 -7.41
C HIS A 155 18.68 4.45 -8.52
N SER A 156 19.05 3.16 -8.41
CA SER A 156 19.67 2.38 -9.49
C SER A 156 19.31 0.89 -9.36
N ILE A 157 19.40 0.16 -10.47
CA ILE A 157 19.16 -1.29 -10.54
C ILE A 157 20.17 -2.07 -9.67
N GLU A 158 21.36 -1.49 -9.46
CA GLU A 158 22.49 -2.08 -8.72
C GLU A 158 22.44 -1.82 -7.20
N MET A 159 21.55 -0.94 -6.71
CA MET A 159 21.39 -0.69 -5.27
C MET A 159 20.35 -1.61 -4.64
N GLU A 160 20.70 -2.15 -3.46
CA GLU A 160 19.72 -2.78 -2.59
C GLU A 160 18.57 -1.81 -2.32
N PRO A 161 17.30 -2.26 -2.42
CA PRO A 161 16.16 -1.44 -2.05
C PRO A 161 16.35 -0.92 -0.62
N MET A 162 16.00 0.35 -0.38
CA MET A 162 16.12 1.04 0.91
C MET A 162 17.54 1.47 1.29
N LYS A 163 18.54 1.38 0.39
CA LYS A 163 19.92 1.81 0.68
C LYS A 163 20.12 3.30 0.39
N ILE A 164 20.15 4.12 1.44
CA ILE A 164 20.51 5.54 1.36
C ILE A 164 22.03 5.68 1.53
N PRO A 165 22.78 6.17 0.53
CA PRO A 165 24.22 6.35 0.63
C PRO A 165 24.56 7.44 1.65
N VAL A 166 25.48 7.14 2.57
CA VAL A 166 25.97 8.10 3.56
C VAL A 166 27.50 8.14 3.59
N PHE A 167 28.06 9.29 3.95
CA PHE A 167 29.50 9.49 4.06
C PHE A 167 29.85 10.46 5.19
N TYR A 168 31.09 10.44 5.66
CA TYR A 168 31.66 11.55 6.44
C TYR A 168 32.83 12.17 5.68
N ARG A 169 33.21 13.40 6.08
CA ARG A 169 34.38 14.09 5.55
C ARG A 169 35.56 13.94 6.52
N THR A 170 36.73 13.55 6.01
CA THR A 170 37.97 13.62 6.79
C THR A 170 38.38 15.09 7.00
N LYS A 171 39.39 15.33 7.85
CA LYS A 171 39.96 16.66 8.03
C LYS A 171 40.56 17.22 6.73
N GLU A 172 41.03 16.35 5.82
CA GLU A 172 41.49 16.77 4.48
C GLU A 172 40.34 17.02 3.49
N GLY A 173 39.08 16.83 3.89
CA GLY A 173 37.91 17.03 3.04
C GLY A 173 37.54 15.81 2.18
N THR A 174 38.26 14.70 2.29
CA THR A 174 37.97 13.46 1.57
C THR A 174 36.66 12.84 2.05
N LYS A 175 35.79 12.44 1.13
CA LYS A 175 34.51 11.77 1.44
C LYS A 175 34.73 10.28 1.60
N VAL A 176 34.38 9.73 2.76
CA VAL A 176 34.51 8.29 3.04
C VAL A 176 33.11 7.68 3.20
N PRO A 177 32.73 6.69 2.36
CA PRO A 177 31.41 6.05 2.46
C PRO A 177 31.28 5.26 3.76
N VAL A 178 30.08 5.25 4.33
CA VAL A 178 29.74 4.50 5.55
C VAL A 178 28.48 3.67 5.29
N ASN A 179 28.40 2.50 5.91
CA ASN A 179 27.16 1.75 5.94
C ASN A 179 26.19 2.41 6.93
N LEU A 180 25.02 2.83 6.44
CA LEU A 180 24.02 3.51 7.27
C LEU A 180 23.57 2.67 8.48
N ARG A 181 23.66 1.34 8.42
CA ARG A 181 23.38 0.46 9.57
C ARG A 181 24.33 0.69 10.73
N ASP A 182 25.60 0.94 10.42
CA ASP A 182 26.64 1.19 11.41
C ASP A 182 26.48 2.62 12.00
N ALA A 183 25.82 3.51 11.27
CA ALA A 183 25.61 4.89 11.67
C ALA A 183 24.29 5.12 12.45
N SER A 184 23.23 4.35 12.20
CA SER A 184 21.94 4.51 12.89
C SER A 184 21.18 3.18 13.06
N GLN A 185 21.04 2.78 14.33
CA GLN A 185 20.20 1.63 14.72
C GLN A 185 18.71 1.89 14.49
N LEU A 186 18.27 3.15 14.61
CA LEU A 186 16.87 3.53 14.37
C LEU A 186 16.47 3.25 12.93
N ILE A 187 17.29 3.68 11.96
CA ILE A 187 17.00 3.47 10.55
C ILE A 187 17.03 1.97 10.20
N ASP A 188 17.94 1.20 10.79
CA ASP A 188 17.99 -0.24 10.56
C ASP A 188 16.73 -0.95 11.08
N ALA A 189 16.25 -0.59 12.28
CA ALA A 189 14.99 -1.11 12.82
C ALA A 189 13.77 -0.74 11.96
N LEU A 190 13.79 0.45 11.35
CA LEU A 190 12.70 0.97 10.50
C LEU A 190 12.75 0.46 9.05
N ARG A 191 13.83 -0.20 8.61
CA ARG A 191 13.92 -0.80 7.25
C ARG A 191 13.03 -2.04 7.07
N GLY A 192 12.47 -2.58 8.14
CA GLY A 192 11.46 -3.63 8.07
C GLY A 192 10.22 -3.15 7.30
N PHE A 193 9.66 -4.00 6.43
CA PHE A 193 8.41 -3.70 5.74
C PHE A 193 7.30 -3.56 6.80
N MET A 194 6.68 -2.38 6.89
CA MET A 194 5.39 -2.27 7.57
C MET A 194 4.37 -2.93 6.67
N ASN A 195 4.09 -4.20 6.96
CA ASN A 195 3.13 -4.98 6.22
C ASN A 195 1.76 -4.82 6.89
N ILE A 196 0.77 -4.45 6.08
CA ILE A 196 -0.61 -4.27 6.53
C ILE A 196 -1.49 -5.20 5.70
N ILE A 197 -2.27 -6.05 6.34
CA ILE A 197 -3.31 -6.83 5.66
C ILE A 197 -4.66 -6.31 6.14
N ARG A 198 -5.56 -6.06 5.20
CA ARG A 198 -6.93 -5.68 5.50
C ARG A 198 -7.91 -6.51 4.72
N VAL A 199 -9.01 -6.86 5.36
CA VAL A 199 -10.16 -7.46 4.70
C VAL A 199 -11.28 -6.43 4.68
N TYR A 200 -11.74 -6.11 3.47
CA TYR A 200 -12.82 -5.18 3.20
C TYR A 200 -14.08 -5.94 2.82
N THR A 201 -15.22 -5.41 3.25
CA THR A 201 -16.55 -5.89 2.87
C THR A 201 -17.58 -4.77 2.98
N TRP A 202 -18.82 -5.01 2.55
CA TRP A 202 -19.93 -4.07 2.78
C TRP A 202 -20.38 -4.07 4.24
N GLU A 203 -20.91 -2.94 4.72
CA GLU A 203 -21.33 -2.77 6.12
C GLU A 203 -22.21 -3.93 6.66
N PRO A 204 -23.21 -4.47 5.92
CA PRO A 204 -24.04 -5.56 6.43
C PRO A 204 -23.28 -6.85 6.79
N TYR A 205 -22.15 -7.11 6.13
CA TYR A 205 -21.37 -8.34 6.30
C TYR A 205 -20.18 -8.16 7.24
N ARG A 206 -20.00 -6.96 7.79
CA ARG A 206 -18.78 -6.58 8.50
C ARG A 206 -18.46 -7.52 9.67
N GLU A 207 -19.45 -7.89 10.46
CA GLU A 207 -19.22 -8.70 11.67
C GLU A 207 -18.86 -10.15 11.33
N GLN A 208 -19.60 -10.79 10.42
CA GLN A 208 -19.33 -12.18 10.01
C GLN A 208 -17.99 -12.31 9.28
N VAL A 209 -17.68 -11.39 8.36
CA VAL A 209 -16.39 -11.36 7.66
C VAL A 209 -15.23 -11.08 8.64
N ALA A 210 -15.42 -10.22 9.64
CA ALA A 210 -14.39 -9.98 10.66
C ALA A 210 -14.05 -11.26 11.45
N LYS A 211 -15.07 -12.01 11.90
CA LYS A 211 -14.87 -13.27 12.64
C LYS A 211 -14.19 -14.34 11.77
N ALA A 212 -14.63 -14.49 10.52
CA ALA A 212 -14.01 -15.44 9.58
C ALA A 212 -12.56 -15.07 9.28
N ALA A 213 -12.28 -13.80 8.97
CA ALA A 213 -10.92 -13.31 8.73
C ALA A 213 -10.00 -13.50 9.94
N GLU A 214 -10.49 -13.27 11.16
CA GLU A 214 -9.72 -13.52 12.39
C GLU A 214 -9.40 -15.01 12.59
N SER A 215 -10.34 -15.91 12.24
CA SER A 215 -10.14 -17.35 12.31
C SER A 215 -9.09 -17.85 11.31
N ILE A 216 -9.08 -17.30 10.09
CA ILE A 216 -8.23 -17.78 8.99
C ILE A 216 -6.85 -17.12 9.01
N ILE A 217 -6.81 -15.79 9.18
CA ILE A 217 -5.57 -15.00 9.13
C ILE A 217 -4.94 -14.88 10.53
N GLY A 218 -5.70 -15.12 11.60
CA GLY A 218 -5.26 -15.06 12.99
C GLY A 218 -5.69 -13.78 13.72
N ALA A 219 -5.58 -13.79 15.05
CA ALA A 219 -5.97 -12.66 15.89
C ALA A 219 -5.16 -11.38 15.56
N PRO A 220 -5.82 -10.23 15.36
CA PRO A 220 -5.10 -8.98 15.17
C PRO A 220 -4.42 -8.56 16.49
N PRO A 221 -3.21 -7.98 16.44
CA PRO A 221 -2.56 -7.48 17.65
C PRO A 221 -3.40 -6.39 18.31
N TYR A 222 -3.23 -6.18 19.61
CA TYR A 222 -3.99 -5.16 20.36
C TYR A 222 -3.88 -3.76 19.74
N SER A 223 -2.71 -3.44 19.17
CA SER A 223 -2.46 -2.19 18.43
C SER A 223 -3.39 -1.98 17.23
N ALA A 224 -3.93 -3.03 16.61
CA ALA A 224 -4.88 -2.93 15.51
C ALA A 224 -6.32 -2.65 15.95
N LYS A 225 -6.64 -2.84 17.25
CA LYS A 225 -7.94 -2.47 17.85
C LYS A 225 -8.02 -0.97 18.14
N ILE A 226 -6.87 -0.31 18.25
CA ILE A 226 -6.77 1.14 18.42
C ILE A 226 -6.78 1.77 17.02
N SER A 227 -7.93 2.24 16.57
CA SER A 227 -8.00 3.02 15.34
C SER A 227 -7.53 4.44 15.62
N TYR A 228 -6.51 4.89 14.89
CA TYR A 228 -6.43 6.29 14.49
C TYR A 228 -7.36 6.54 13.31
#